data_AF-A0A8J2HAG5-F1
#
_entry.id   AF-A0A8J2HAG5-F1
#
_cell.length_a   1.000
_cell.length_b   1.000
_cell.length_c   1.000
_cell.angle_alpha   90.00
_cell.angle_beta   90.00
_cell.angle_gamma   90.00
#
_symmetry.space_group_name_H-M   'P 1'
#
loop_
_entity.id
_entity.type
_entity.pdbx_description
1 polymer ?
#
loop_
_entity_poly.entity_id
_entity_poly.type
_entity_poly.pdbx_seq_one_letter_code
_entity_poly.pdbx_strand_id
1 'polypeptide(L)'
;MTCKFFILQIPNHLMWLCFFYLFFHSYLNLMGELLHFADRNFYGDWWNANNIDTFWRTWNLAVHRWAVRHLYIPVVEMGYSKKTASVTVFFISAFFHEYLVSVPLKTFKIWAFMGMMGQIPLSFISKHVERRFGARWGNIVVWSSLIIGQPLCIMVYYHDYVVEHFGETLLEDHSIV
;
A
#
# COMPACT_ATOMS: atom_id res chain seq x y z
N MET A 1 -6.36 22.22 9.98
CA MET A 1 -6.43 21.09 9.03
C MET A 1 -5.91 19.77 9.60
N THR A 2 -4.81 19.75 10.36
CA THR A 2 -4.10 18.52 10.79
C THR A 2 -4.91 17.59 11.71
N CYS A 3 -5.80 18.10 12.55
CA CYS A 3 -6.54 17.27 13.54
C CYS A 3 -7.64 16.39 12.91
N LYS A 4 -8.25 16.82 11.79
CA LYS A 4 -9.33 16.06 11.12
C LYS A 4 -8.81 14.80 10.42
N PHE A 5 -7.57 14.81 9.93
CA PHE A 5 -6.96 13.66 9.25
C PHE A 5 -6.75 12.46 10.19
N PHE A 6 -6.37 12.70 11.45
CA PHE A 6 -6.18 11.62 12.42
C PHE A 6 -7.47 10.88 12.76
N ILE A 7 -8.60 11.58 12.80
CA ILE A 7 -9.91 10.96 13.06
C ILE A 7 -10.31 10.03 11.89
N LEU A 8 -9.91 10.38 10.67
CA LEU A 8 -10.24 9.62 9.47
C LEU A 8 -9.30 8.43 9.22
N GLN A 9 -8.18 8.32 9.95
CA GLN A 9 -7.24 7.21 9.80
C GLN A 9 -7.85 5.86 10.21
N ILE A 10 -8.62 5.83 11.29
CA ILE A 10 -9.26 4.59 11.78
C ILE A 10 -10.27 4.04 10.76
N PRO A 11 -11.28 4.81 10.29
CA PRO A 11 -12.23 4.29 9.30
C PRO A 11 -11.55 3.98 7.96
N ASN A 12 -10.55 4.77 7.54
CA ASN A 12 -9.76 4.46 6.35
C ASN A 12 -9.05 3.11 6.50
N HIS A 13 -8.35 2.88 7.62
CA HIS A 13 -7.63 1.64 7.85
C HIS A 13 -8.58 0.42 7.89
N LEU A 14 -9.72 0.55 8.57
CA LEU A 14 -10.75 -0.50 8.58
C LEU A 14 -11.27 -0.81 7.18
N MET A 15 -11.51 0.21 6.35
CA MET A 15 -11.91 0.03 4.96
C MET A 15 -10.86 -0.76 4.16
N TRP A 16 -9.57 -0.46 4.36
CA TRP A 16 -8.48 -1.20 3.72
C TRP A 16 -8.39 -2.65 4.17
N LEU A 17 -8.62 -2.94 5.46
CA LEU A 17 -8.67 -4.31 5.98
C LEU A 17 -9.86 -5.09 5.40
N CYS A 18 -11.04 -4.46 5.34
CA CYS A 18 -12.22 -5.04 4.71
C CYS A 18 -12.00 -5.29 3.22
N PHE A 19 -11.43 -4.32 2.50
CA PHE A 19 -11.07 -4.46 1.09
C PHE A 19 -10.10 -5.62 0.88
N PHE A 20 -9.07 -5.73 1.71
CA PHE A 20 -8.11 -6.82 1.65
C PHE A 20 -8.81 -8.18 1.76
N TYR A 21 -9.67 -8.34 2.78
CA TYR A 21 -10.40 -9.58 3.00
C TYR A 21 -11.35 -9.89 1.83
N LEU A 22 -12.19 -8.93 1.44
CA LEU A 22 -13.17 -9.13 0.37
C LEU A 22 -12.51 -9.46 -0.97
N PHE A 23 -11.40 -8.80 -1.31
CA PHE A 23 -10.72 -9.01 -2.57
C PHE A 23 -9.80 -10.25 -2.54
N PHE A 24 -8.79 -10.27 -1.67
CA PHE A 24 -7.77 -11.33 -1.68
C PHE A 24 -8.26 -12.65 -1.09
N HIS A 25 -9.11 -12.61 -0.06
CA HIS A 25 -9.66 -13.82 0.53
C HIS A 25 -10.92 -14.26 -0.21
N SER A 26 -11.97 -13.45 -0.25
CA SER A 26 -13.26 -13.91 -0.79
C SER A 26 -13.29 -13.97 -2.32
N TYR A 27 -12.96 -12.88 -3.00
CA TYR A 27 -13.10 -12.79 -4.47
C TYR A 27 -12.11 -13.70 -5.21
N LEU A 28 -10.81 -13.68 -4.85
CA LEU A 28 -9.82 -14.54 -5.53
C LEU A 28 -10.05 -16.03 -5.25
N ASN A 29 -10.53 -16.42 -4.06
CA ASN A 29 -10.92 -17.82 -3.84
C ASN A 29 -12.20 -18.18 -4.59
N LEU A 30 -13.18 -17.29 -4.69
CA LEU A 30 -14.35 -17.54 -5.54
C LEU A 30 -13.93 -17.75 -7.01
N MET A 31 -13.10 -16.87 -7.54
CA MET A 31 -12.58 -16.99 -8.91
C MET A 31 -11.75 -18.26 -9.09
N GLY A 32 -10.92 -18.60 -8.10
CA GLY A 32 -10.17 -19.86 -8.14
C GLY A 32 -11.09 -21.08 -8.22
N GLU A 33 -12.23 -21.05 -7.52
CA GLU A 33 -13.19 -22.17 -7.53
C GLU A 33 -13.89 -22.27 -8.87
N LEU A 34 -14.37 -21.14 -9.40
CA LEU A 34 -15.01 -21.08 -10.71
C LEU A 34 -14.08 -21.49 -11.85
N LEU A 35 -12.79 -21.17 -11.74
CA LEU A 35 -11.78 -21.49 -12.76
C LEU A 35 -11.07 -22.82 -12.52
N HIS A 36 -11.45 -23.58 -11.48
CA HIS A 36 -10.76 -24.80 -11.03
C HIS A 36 -9.23 -24.59 -10.86
N PHE A 37 -8.83 -23.40 -10.41
CA PHE A 37 -7.44 -23.07 -10.15
C PHE A 37 -7.02 -23.64 -8.79
N ALA A 38 -5.98 -24.45 -8.75
CA ALA A 38 -5.58 -25.14 -7.52
C ALA A 38 -4.73 -24.28 -6.56
N ASP A 39 -3.94 -23.33 -7.06
CA ASP A 39 -3.09 -22.49 -6.19
C ASP A 39 -3.92 -21.37 -5.55
N ARG A 40 -4.25 -21.54 -4.27
CA ARG A 40 -5.00 -20.54 -3.47
C ARG A 40 -4.11 -19.65 -2.61
N ASN A 41 -2.79 -19.70 -2.82
CA ASN A 41 -1.85 -18.95 -2.01
C ASN A 41 -1.70 -17.50 -2.52
N PHE A 42 -2.75 -16.70 -2.33
CA PHE A 42 -2.81 -15.30 -2.78
C PHE A 42 -2.12 -14.32 -1.81
N TYR A 43 -2.05 -14.66 -0.53
CA TYR A 43 -1.42 -13.85 0.52
C TYR A 43 -0.84 -14.76 1.63
N GLY A 44 0.15 -14.26 2.35
CA GLY A 44 0.75 -14.90 3.54
C GLY A 44 0.35 -14.21 4.85
N ASP A 45 0.99 -14.58 5.96
CA ASP A 45 0.76 -14.05 7.31
C ASP A 45 1.34 -12.64 7.52
N TRP A 46 0.95 -11.70 6.65
CA TRP A 46 1.46 -10.33 6.63
C TRP A 46 1.18 -9.54 7.92
N TRP A 47 0.12 -9.88 8.66
CA TRP A 47 -0.23 -9.23 9.93
C TRP A 47 0.80 -9.52 11.04
N ASN A 48 1.50 -10.65 10.94
CA ASN A 48 2.59 -11.05 11.84
C ASN A 48 3.97 -10.64 11.30
N ALA A 49 4.03 -9.81 10.26
CA ALA A 49 5.31 -9.38 9.70
C ALA A 49 6.13 -8.61 10.74
N ASN A 50 7.37 -9.06 10.96
CA ASN A 50 8.31 -8.42 11.89
C ASN A 50 9.00 -7.18 11.29
N ASN A 51 8.86 -6.97 9.99
CA ASN A 51 9.40 -5.78 9.32
C ASN A 51 8.63 -5.50 8.03
N ILE A 52 8.82 -4.28 7.50
CA ILE A 52 8.14 -3.78 6.29
C ILE A 52 8.51 -4.59 5.04
N ASP A 53 9.74 -5.11 4.95
CA ASP A 53 10.16 -5.93 3.80
C ASP A 53 9.40 -7.27 3.78
N THR A 54 9.21 -7.92 4.94
CA THR A 54 8.38 -9.13 5.06
C THR A 54 6.94 -8.82 4.70
N PHE A 55 6.38 -7.71 5.20
CA PHE A 55 5.01 -7.29 4.88
C PHE A 55 4.77 -7.18 3.36
N TRP A 56 5.63 -6.47 2.63
CA TRP A 56 5.46 -6.29 1.17
C TRP A 56 5.59 -7.58 0.37
N ARG A 57 6.25 -8.61 0.93
CA ARG A 57 6.40 -9.93 0.29
C ARG A 57 5.21 -10.83 0.55
N THR A 58 4.50 -10.65 1.67
CA THR A 58 3.41 -11.54 2.09
C THR A 58 2.02 -10.94 1.88
N TRP A 59 1.89 -9.63 1.72
CA TRP A 59 0.59 -8.97 1.50
C TRP A 59 -0.12 -9.45 0.22
N ASN A 60 0.57 -9.39 -0.92
CA ASN A 60 0.04 -9.80 -2.22
C ASN A 60 1.07 -10.66 -2.94
N LEU A 61 0.91 -11.98 -2.81
CA LEU A 61 1.87 -12.95 -3.35
C LEU A 61 1.84 -12.97 -4.87
N ALA A 62 0.70 -12.73 -5.52
CA ALA A 62 0.60 -12.71 -6.97
C ALA A 62 1.48 -11.62 -7.57
N VAL A 63 1.34 -10.38 -7.08
CA VAL A 63 2.15 -9.24 -7.53
C VAL A 63 3.61 -9.41 -7.10
N HIS A 64 3.85 -9.89 -5.87
CA HIS A 64 5.21 -10.13 -5.40
C HIS A 64 5.95 -11.14 -6.28
N ARG A 65 5.35 -12.31 -6.56
CA ARG A 65 5.93 -13.35 -7.42
C ARG A 65 6.16 -12.83 -8.84
N TRP A 66 5.21 -12.07 -9.38
CA TRP A 66 5.37 -11.44 -10.69
C TRP A 66 6.55 -10.47 -10.74
N ALA A 67 6.66 -9.58 -9.74
CA ALA A 67 7.73 -8.60 -9.64
C ALA A 67 9.10 -9.26 -9.43
N VAL A 68 9.18 -10.32 -8.61
CA VAL A 68 10.42 -11.07 -8.43
C VAL A 68 10.88 -11.70 -9.75
N ARG A 69 9.96 -12.38 -10.45
CA ARG A 69 10.28 -13.11 -11.68
C ARG A 69 10.61 -12.20 -12.86
N HIS A 70 9.86 -11.12 -13.05
CA HIS A 70 9.94 -10.31 -14.29
C HIS A 70 10.72 -9.01 -14.12
N LEU A 71 10.94 -8.54 -12.89
CA LEU A 71 11.66 -7.31 -12.63
C LEU A 71 12.94 -7.57 -11.83
N TYR A 72 12.83 -8.19 -10.65
CA TYR A 72 13.97 -8.33 -9.74
C TYR A 72 15.07 -9.24 -10.29
N ILE A 73 14.73 -10.49 -10.64
CA ILE A 73 15.70 -11.47 -11.12
C ILE A 73 16.40 -10.99 -12.40
N PRO A 74 15.69 -10.51 -13.45
CA PRO A 74 16.33 -10.00 -14.66
C PRO A 74 17.30 -8.83 -14.38
N VAL A 75 16.94 -7.90 -13.48
CA VAL A 75 17.83 -6.78 -13.14
C VAL A 75 19.09 -7.27 -12.43
N VAL A 76 18.99 -8.27 -11.56
CA VAL A 76 20.16 -8.87 -10.91
C VAL A 76 21.01 -9.66 -11.93
N GLU A 77 20.39 -10.39 -12.85
CA GLU A 77 21.08 -11.13 -13.92
C GLU A 77 21.81 -10.22 -14.92
N MET A 78 21.32 -8.99 -15.12
CA MET A 78 22.02 -7.94 -15.87
C MET A 78 23.27 -7.39 -15.16
N GLY A 79 23.60 -7.88 -13.96
CA GLY A 79 24.78 -7.48 -13.20
C GLY A 79 24.57 -6.31 -12.24
N TYR A 80 23.34 -5.81 -12.08
CA TYR A 80 23.05 -4.74 -11.12
C TYR A 80 23.00 -5.26 -9.68
N SER A 81 23.25 -4.34 -8.73
CA SER A 81 23.20 -4.68 -7.31
C SER A 81 21.77 -5.05 -6.86
N LYS A 82 21.66 -5.91 -5.84
CA LYS A 82 20.37 -6.26 -5.20
C LYS A 82 19.59 -5.02 -4.73
N LYS A 83 20.30 -3.97 -4.29
CA LYS A 83 19.68 -2.70 -3.87
C LYS A 83 19.07 -1.98 -5.07
N THR A 84 19.81 -1.89 -6.17
CA THR A 84 19.33 -1.30 -7.42
C THR A 84 18.09 -2.04 -7.92
N ALA A 85 18.12 -3.38 -7.93
CA ALA A 85 16.97 -4.20 -8.31
C ALA A 85 15.74 -3.93 -7.44
N SER A 86 15.91 -3.86 -6.11
CA SER A 86 14.82 -3.50 -5.21
C SER A 86 14.27 -2.09 -5.48
N VAL A 87 15.14 -1.08 -5.66
CA VAL A 87 14.71 0.29 -5.99
C VAL A 87 13.92 0.33 -7.30
N THR A 88 14.36 -0.40 -8.34
CA THR A 88 13.66 -0.51 -9.61
C THR A 88 12.26 -1.10 -9.45
N VAL A 89 12.11 -2.18 -8.65
CA VAL A 89 10.79 -2.76 -8.37
C VAL A 89 9.88 -1.78 -7.65
N PHE A 90 10.39 -1.09 -6.62
CA PHE A 90 9.61 -0.07 -5.90
C PHE A 90 9.24 1.12 -6.79
N PHE A 91 10.13 1.54 -7.69
CA PHE A 91 9.86 2.62 -8.64
C PHE A 91 8.74 2.26 -9.62
N ILE A 92 8.81 1.07 -10.23
CA ILE A 92 7.76 0.58 -11.14
C ILE A 92 6.44 0.42 -10.38
N SER A 93 6.48 -0.10 -9.15
CA SER A 93 5.30 -0.19 -8.29
C SER A 93 4.71 1.19 -8.00
N ALA A 94 5.53 2.18 -7.64
CA ALA A 94 5.12 3.56 -7.37
C ALA A 94 4.43 4.20 -8.59
N PHE A 95 4.95 3.94 -9.80
CA PHE A 95 4.32 4.39 -11.05
C PHE A 95 2.90 3.82 -11.21
N PHE A 96 2.70 2.51 -11.01
CA PHE A 96 1.37 1.92 -11.10
C PHE A 96 0.41 2.42 -10.02
N HIS A 97 0.89 2.67 -8.80
CA HIS A 97 0.06 3.24 -7.73
C HIS A 97 -0.40 4.67 -8.07
N GLU A 98 0.50 5.53 -8.58
CA GLU A 98 0.11 6.86 -9.05
C GLU A 98 -0.86 6.76 -10.23
N TYR A 99 -0.59 5.91 -11.22
CA TYR A 99 -1.46 5.72 -12.38
C TYR A 99 -2.89 5.30 -11.99
N LEU A 100 -3.02 4.32 -11.08
CA LEU A 100 -4.32 3.80 -10.64
C LEU A 100 -5.12 4.82 -9.81
N VAL A 101 -4.47 5.77 -9.15
CA VAL A 101 -5.15 6.80 -8.33
C VAL A 101 -5.42 8.06 -9.16
N SER A 102 -4.41 8.55 -9.89
CA SER A 102 -4.47 9.81 -10.62
C SER A 102 -5.36 9.78 -11.85
N VAL A 103 -5.40 8.66 -12.59
CA VAL A 103 -6.19 8.60 -13.83
C VAL A 103 -7.70 8.62 -13.56
N PRO A 104 -8.24 7.78 -12.65
CA PRO A 104 -9.68 7.81 -12.36
C PRO A 104 -10.13 9.12 -11.71
N LEU A 105 -9.31 9.70 -10.82
CA LEU A 105 -9.61 10.96 -10.14
C LEU A 105 -9.23 12.20 -10.96
N LYS A 106 -8.58 12.02 -12.12
CA LYS A 106 -8.06 13.09 -13.00
C LYS A 106 -7.20 14.13 -12.26
N THR A 107 -6.47 13.71 -11.22
CA THR A 107 -5.65 14.58 -10.37
C THR A 107 -4.18 14.12 -10.37
N PHE A 108 -3.27 14.99 -10.79
CA PHE A 108 -1.82 14.68 -10.90
C PHE A 108 -1.03 15.40 -9.81
N LYS A 109 -0.80 14.75 -8.66
CA LYS A 109 -0.14 15.37 -7.49
C LYS A 109 1.10 14.65 -6.97
N ILE A 110 1.44 13.46 -7.48
CA ILE A 110 2.67 12.69 -7.16
C ILE A 110 2.73 12.21 -5.69
N TRP A 111 1.68 12.41 -4.87
CA TRP A 111 1.69 11.99 -3.46
C TRP A 111 1.71 10.46 -3.31
N ALA A 112 1.03 9.70 -4.17
CA ALA A 112 1.00 8.25 -4.07
C ALA A 112 2.36 7.66 -4.48
N PHE A 113 2.98 8.24 -5.52
CA PHE A 113 4.35 7.93 -5.90
C PHE A 113 5.34 8.17 -4.75
N MET A 114 5.30 9.36 -4.14
CA MET A 114 6.19 9.71 -3.02
C MET A 114 5.96 8.82 -1.80
N GLY A 115 4.70 8.48 -1.49
CA GLY A 115 4.34 7.56 -0.42
C GLY A 115 4.93 6.17 -0.61
N MET A 116 4.94 5.65 -1.84
CA MET A 116 5.56 4.37 -2.18
C MET A 116 7.09 4.42 -2.14
N MET A 117 7.71 5.48 -2.66
CA MET A 117 9.17 5.65 -2.59
C MET A 117 9.66 5.83 -1.14
N GLY A 118 8.84 6.45 -0.28
CA GLY A 118 9.07 6.56 1.16
C GLY A 118 9.11 5.21 1.90
N GLN A 119 8.59 4.12 1.30
CA GLN A 119 8.67 2.78 1.89
C GLN A 119 10.10 2.21 1.87
N ILE A 120 10.95 2.66 0.95
CA ILE A 120 12.34 2.22 0.85
C ILE A 120 13.15 2.61 2.12
N PRO A 121 13.23 3.89 2.52
CA PRO A 121 13.90 4.27 3.77
C PRO A 121 13.21 3.65 4.99
N LEU A 122 11.89 3.56 4.99
CA LEU A 122 11.14 2.92 6.07
C LEU A 122 11.49 1.43 6.23
N SER A 123 11.75 0.72 5.13
CA SER A 123 12.20 -0.68 5.16
C SER A 123 13.54 -0.83 5.88
N PHE A 124 14.49 0.07 5.63
CA PHE A 124 15.77 0.06 6.34
C PHE A 124 15.61 0.37 7.83
N ILE A 125 14.78 1.35 8.18
CA ILE A 125 14.47 1.70 9.57
C ILE A 125 13.79 0.52 10.28
N SER A 126 12.79 -0.09 9.65
CA SER A 126 12.05 -1.22 10.20
C SER A 126 12.97 -2.41 10.49
N LYS A 127 13.89 -2.74 9.57
CA LYS A 127 14.92 -3.77 9.81
C LYS A 127 15.87 -3.40 10.95
N HIS A 128 16.22 -2.13 11.09
CA HIS A 128 17.06 -1.67 12.20
C HIS A 128 16.33 -1.80 13.54
N VAL A 129 15.05 -1.44 13.60
CA VAL A 129 14.20 -1.54 14.79
C VAL A 129 14.00 -3.01 15.19
N GLU A 130 13.70 -3.89 14.23
CA GLU A 130 13.56 -5.33 14.46
C GLU A 130 14.84 -5.91 15.08
N ARG A 131 16.01 -5.58 14.52
CA ARG A 131 17.30 -6.09 15.02
C ARG A 131 17.68 -5.56 16.39
N ARG A 132 17.33 -4.30 16.70
CA ARG A 132 17.75 -3.63 17.93
C ARG A 132 16.80 -3.84 19.09
N PHE A 133 15.49 -3.84 18.84
CA PHE A 133 14.45 -3.87 19.87
C PHE A 133 13.63 -5.18 19.83
N GLY A 134 13.77 -5.99 18.78
CA GLY A 134 13.13 -7.29 18.64
C GLY A 134 11.91 -7.27 17.71
N ALA A 135 11.41 -8.48 17.41
CA ALA A 135 10.34 -8.73 16.44
C ALA A 135 9.04 -7.94 16.72
N ARG A 136 8.64 -7.82 17.99
CA ARG A 136 7.41 -7.09 18.39
C ARG A 136 7.46 -5.62 17.99
N TRP A 137 8.61 -4.96 18.20
CA TRP A 137 8.78 -3.55 17.84
C TRP A 137 8.77 -3.35 16.32
N GLY A 138 9.34 -4.30 15.58
CA GLY A 138 9.25 -4.29 14.14
C GLY A 138 7.81 -4.46 13.63
N ASN A 139 7.02 -5.32 14.26
CA ASN A 139 5.58 -5.46 13.95
C ASN A 139 4.78 -4.18 14.29
N ILE A 140 5.07 -3.51 15.41
CA ILE A 140 4.49 -2.20 15.73
C ILE A 140 4.77 -1.18 14.61
N VAL A 141 6.01 -1.14 14.10
CA VAL A 141 6.37 -0.26 12.97
C VAL A 141 5.58 -0.61 11.72
N VAL A 142 5.35 -1.89 11.43
CA VAL A 142 4.50 -2.32 10.31
C VAL A 142 3.09 -1.79 10.48
N TRP A 143 2.44 -2.03 11.61
CA TRP A 143 1.07 -1.54 11.86
C TRP A 143 0.98 0.00 11.83
N SER A 144 1.93 0.70 12.43
CA SER A 144 1.98 2.17 12.35
C SER A 144 2.09 2.66 10.91
N SER A 145 2.88 1.98 10.07
CA SER A 145 3.01 2.31 8.65
C SER A 145 1.74 2.03 7.84
N LEU A 146 0.93 1.05 8.22
CA LEU A 146 -0.34 0.74 7.55
C LEU A 146 -1.44 1.73 7.88
N ILE A 147 -1.37 2.35 9.06
CA ILE A 147 -2.34 3.36 9.48
C ILE A 147 -1.97 4.74 8.90
N ILE A 148 -0.68 5.10 8.93
CA ILE A 148 -0.20 6.47 8.62
C ILE A 148 0.42 6.57 7.21
N GLY A 149 0.85 5.46 6.62
CA GLY A 149 1.64 5.44 5.39
C GLY A 149 0.80 5.55 4.12
N GLN A 150 0.95 4.57 3.23
CA GLN A 150 0.44 4.64 1.86
C GLN A 150 -1.09 4.84 1.75
N PRO A 151 -1.93 4.20 2.59
CA PRO A 151 -3.37 4.43 2.59
C PRO A 151 -3.78 5.89 2.83
N LEU A 152 -3.01 6.62 3.65
CA LEU A 152 -3.28 8.03 3.92
C LEU A 152 -3.04 8.89 2.68
N CYS A 153 -2.01 8.57 1.88
CA CYS A 153 -1.75 9.28 0.63
C CYS A 153 -2.95 9.16 -0.32
N ILE A 154 -3.53 7.96 -0.47
CA ILE A 154 -4.72 7.74 -1.32
C ILE A 154 -5.93 8.52 -0.78
N MET A 155 -6.11 8.52 0.54
CA MET A 155 -7.20 9.27 1.18
C MET A 155 -7.10 10.78 0.90
N VAL A 156 -5.89 11.35 0.85
CA VAL A 156 -5.69 12.77 0.49
C VAL A 156 -6.15 13.05 -0.94
N TYR A 157 -5.87 12.17 -1.91
CA TYR A 157 -6.39 12.34 -3.27
C TYR A 157 -7.92 12.35 -3.30
N TYR A 158 -8.54 11.41 -2.59
CA TYR A 158 -9.99 11.33 -2.55
C TYR A 158 -10.61 12.55 -1.86
N HIS A 159 -10.03 12.98 -0.75
CA HIS A 159 -10.46 14.19 -0.04
C HIS A 159 -10.37 15.42 -0.94
N ASP A 160 -9.24 15.61 -1.64
CA ASP A 160 -9.06 16.74 -2.56
C ASP A 160 -10.05 16.70 -3.72
N TYR A 161 -10.30 15.51 -4.28
CA TYR A 161 -11.32 15.32 -5.32
C TYR A 161 -12.72 15.73 -4.82
N VAL A 162 -13.10 15.30 -3.62
CA VAL A 162 -14.41 15.64 -3.04
C VAL A 162 -14.52 17.14 -2.77
N VAL A 163 -13.47 17.78 -2.25
CA VAL A 163 -13.46 19.22 -2.02
C VAL A 163 -13.56 20.01 -3.33
N GLU A 164 -12.90 19.54 -4.39
CA GLU A 164 -12.94 20.22 -5.70
C GLU A 164 -14.31 20.09 -6.39
N HIS A 165 -14.97 18.93 -6.30
CA HIS A 165 -16.22 18.66 -7.03
C HIS A 165 -17.49 18.94 -6.23
N PHE A 166 -17.44 18.81 -4.91
CA PHE A 166 -18.59 18.93 -4.01
C PHE A 166 -18.39 19.97 -2.92
N GLY A 167 -17.26 20.68 -2.90
CA GLY A 167 -16.92 21.64 -1.84
C GLY A 167 -17.93 22.77 -1.71
N GLU A 168 -18.40 23.34 -2.83
CA GLU A 168 -19.40 24.42 -2.80
C GLU A 168 -20.74 23.93 -2.24
N THR A 169 -21.22 22.77 -2.69
CA THR A 169 -22.47 22.16 -2.20
C THR A 169 -22.39 21.76 -0.72
N LEU A 170 -21.25 21.22 -0.28
CA LEU A 170 -21.02 20.86 1.13
C LEU A 170 -20.95 22.11 2.02
N LEU A 171 -20.37 23.21 1.52
CA LEU A 171 -20.34 24.49 2.24
C LEU A 171 -21.72 25.13 2.34
N GLU A 172 -22.55 25.03 1.29
CA GLU A 172 -23.94 25.47 1.31
C GLU A 172 -24.76 24.69 2.36
N ASP A 173 -24.73 23.36 2.36
CA ASP A 173 -25.46 22.53 3.33
C ASP A 173 -25.02 22.76 4.79
N HIS A 174 -23.74 23.03 5.02
CA HIS A 174 -23.21 23.34 6.36
C HIS A 174 -23.36 24.81 6.78
N SER A 175 -23.75 25.71 5.87
CA SER A 175 -24.04 27.11 6.17
C SER A 175 -25.50 27.36 6.59
N ILE A 176 -26.37 26.37 6.37
CA ILE A 176 -27.80 26.41 6.69
C ILE A 176 -28.09 25.82 8.09
N VAL A 177 -27.05 25.43 8.84
CA VAL A 177 -27.14 24.95 10.24
C VAL A 177 -26.51 25.93 11.21
#